data_AF-A0A918XGJ3-F1
#
_entry.id   AF-A0A918XGJ3-F1
#
_cell.length_a   1.000
_cell.length_b   1.000
_cell.length_c   1.000
_cell.angle_alpha   90.00
_cell.angle_beta   90.00
_cell.angle_gamma   90.00
#
_symmetry.space_group_name_H-M   'P 1'
#
loop_
_entity.id
_entity.type
_entity.pdbx_description
1 polymer ?
#
loop_
_entity_poly.entity_id
_entity_poly.type
_entity_poly.pdbx_seq_one_letter_code
_entity_poly.pdbx_strand_id
1 'polypeptide(L)'
;MIFFLVIAFWFSVTYALDSGAVPFLPVEFRPEEKGPRPFLVALWVAWSLITIIAIRKIQDPKAGKLPHAQAMVLAAEKVLSDYESRRRDIILDRYDEAGALGFLGGHERKEFEINRFTILKLNLRGEEKIREIEKFQSTRSASKLRNIYYRIESSIDRVEILARKVDRFLRSKGVDPEEVAPSRPLPD
;
A
#
# COMPACT_ATOMS: atom_id res chain seq x y z
N MET A 1 -8.10 -18.58 4.10
CA MET A 1 -9.34 -18.90 4.85
C MET A 1 -10.59 -18.36 4.15
N ILE A 2 -10.69 -17.04 3.87
CA ILE A 2 -11.86 -16.43 3.22
C ILE A 2 -12.15 -17.04 1.83
N PHE A 3 -11.11 -17.30 1.02
CA PHE A 3 -11.25 -17.91 -0.31
C PHE A 3 -11.90 -19.31 -0.28
N PHE A 4 -11.52 -20.16 0.69
CA PHE A 4 -12.07 -21.51 0.84
C PHE A 4 -13.52 -21.48 1.35
N LEU A 5 -13.88 -20.50 2.21
CA LEU A 5 -15.26 -20.30 2.66
C LEU A 5 -16.17 -19.84 1.52
N VAL A 6 -15.69 -18.98 0.62
CA VAL A 6 -16.44 -18.55 -0.57
C VAL A 6 -16.63 -19.71 -1.56
N ILE A 7 -15.62 -20.56 -1.76
CA ILE A 7 -15.74 -21.76 -2.60
C ILE A 7 -16.73 -22.76 -1.98
N ALA A 8 -16.65 -23.01 -0.67
CA ALA A 8 -17.55 -23.94 0.02
C ALA A 8 -19.01 -23.46 0.03
N PHE A 9 -19.23 -22.17 0.26
CA PHE A 9 -20.56 -21.55 0.16
C PHE A 9 -21.11 -21.67 -1.27
N TRP A 10 -20.27 -21.45 -2.28
CA TRP A 10 -20.69 -21.54 -3.68
C TRP A 10 -21.01 -22.97 -4.12
N PHE A 11 -20.19 -23.97 -3.73
CA PHE A 11 -20.46 -25.37 -4.02
C PHE A 11 -21.81 -25.83 -3.44
N SER A 12 -22.13 -25.36 -2.24
CA SER A 12 -23.42 -25.59 -1.58
C SER A 12 -24.59 -24.96 -2.37
N VAL A 13 -24.45 -23.72 -2.84
CA VAL A 13 -25.48 -23.02 -3.63
C VAL A 13 -25.68 -23.67 -5.01
N THR A 14 -24.61 -24.07 -5.70
CA THR A 14 -24.71 -24.77 -7.00
C THR A 14 -25.32 -26.16 -6.87
N TYR A 15 -24.98 -26.89 -5.80
CA TYR A 15 -25.59 -28.19 -5.49
C TYR A 15 -27.08 -28.06 -5.15
N ALA A 16 -27.47 -27.01 -4.41
CA ALA A 16 -28.86 -26.71 -4.11
C ALA A 16 -29.68 -26.33 -5.36
N LEU A 17 -29.08 -25.60 -6.30
CA LEU A 17 -29.70 -25.24 -7.59
C LEU A 17 -29.84 -26.44 -8.54
N ASP A 18 -28.87 -27.35 -8.54
CA ASP A 18 -28.89 -28.57 -9.37
C ASP A 18 -29.87 -29.63 -8.83
N SER A 19 -30.00 -29.74 -7.51
CA SER A 19 -30.95 -30.64 -6.84
C SER A 19 -32.39 -30.11 -6.77
N GLY A 20 -32.66 -28.90 -7.28
CA GLY A 20 -34.00 -28.30 -7.29
C GLY A 20 -34.50 -27.84 -5.91
N ALA A 21 -33.62 -27.76 -4.90
CA ALA A 21 -33.96 -27.45 -3.53
C ALA A 21 -33.76 -25.95 -3.21
N VAL A 22 -34.26 -25.05 -4.07
CA VAL A 22 -34.24 -23.60 -3.81
C VAL A 22 -35.68 -23.08 -3.72
N PRO A 23 -36.17 -22.64 -2.55
CA PRO A 23 -37.58 -22.28 -2.36
C PRO A 23 -37.97 -20.89 -2.90
N PHE A 24 -37.13 -20.19 -3.68
CA PHE A 24 -37.33 -18.74 -3.93
C PHE A 24 -37.06 -18.21 -5.35
N LEU A 25 -37.02 -19.05 -6.39
CA LEU A 25 -36.96 -18.55 -7.78
C LEU A 25 -38.07 -19.19 -8.62
N PRO A 26 -39.07 -18.42 -9.13
CA PRO A 26 -40.06 -18.94 -10.06
C PRO A 26 -39.45 -18.94 -11.46
N VAL A 27 -38.55 -19.89 -11.70
CA VAL A 27 -38.17 -20.26 -13.05
C VAL A 27 -38.80 -21.63 -13.27
N GLU A 28 -39.78 -21.74 -14.16
CA GLU A 28 -40.41 -23.02 -14.50
C GLU A 28 -39.34 -24.01 -14.97
N PHE A 29 -38.97 -24.94 -14.09
CA PHE A 29 -38.02 -26.00 -14.36
C PHE A 29 -38.70 -27.08 -15.20
N ARG A 30 -38.45 -27.10 -16.51
CA ARG A 30 -38.76 -28.26 -17.37
C ARG A 30 -37.60 -29.27 -17.31
N PRO A 31 -37.83 -30.56 -17.00
CA PRO A 31 -36.77 -31.48 -16.60
C PRO A 31 -36.10 -32.27 -17.75
N GLU A 32 -36.28 -31.90 -19.03
CA GLU A 32 -35.94 -32.83 -20.14
C GLU A 32 -34.61 -32.60 -20.88
N GLU A 33 -33.82 -31.56 -20.62
CA GLU A 33 -32.56 -31.37 -21.36
C GLU A 33 -31.31 -31.66 -20.52
N LYS A 34 -30.77 -32.87 -20.68
CA LYS A 34 -29.47 -33.34 -20.16
C LYS A 34 -28.29 -32.79 -20.98
N GLY A 35 -28.16 -31.46 -21.03
CA GLY A 35 -26.97 -30.77 -21.54
C GLY A 35 -26.40 -29.81 -20.50
N PRO A 36 -25.10 -29.52 -20.49
CA PRO A 36 -24.55 -28.47 -19.63
C PRO A 36 -25.25 -27.15 -19.98
N ARG A 37 -26.12 -26.69 -19.09
CA ARG A 37 -26.99 -25.53 -19.34
C ARG A 37 -26.10 -24.32 -19.58
N PRO A 38 -26.06 -23.75 -20.79
CA PRO A 38 -25.09 -22.71 -21.16
C PRO A 38 -25.22 -21.46 -20.29
N PHE A 39 -26.42 -21.21 -19.73
CA PHE A 39 -26.66 -20.16 -18.74
C PHE A 39 -25.87 -20.36 -17.43
N LEU A 40 -25.80 -21.59 -16.91
CA LEU A 40 -25.02 -21.89 -15.69
C LEU A 40 -23.51 -21.76 -15.95
N VAL A 41 -23.05 -22.15 -17.14
CA VAL A 41 -21.65 -21.97 -17.55
C VAL A 41 -21.32 -20.48 -17.72
N ALA A 42 -22.21 -19.69 -18.34
CA ALA A 42 -22.03 -18.25 -18.48
C ALA A 42 -22.04 -17.54 -17.12
N LEU A 43 -22.92 -17.94 -16.19
CA LEU A 43 -22.95 -17.45 -14.82
C LEU A 43 -21.63 -17.79 -14.08
N TRP A 44 -21.10 -19.00 -14.29
CA TRP A 44 -19.83 -19.44 -13.71
C TRP A 44 -18.65 -18.61 -14.24
N VAL A 45 -18.57 -18.37 -15.55
CA VAL A 45 -17.51 -17.56 -16.17
C VAL A 45 -17.59 -16.10 -15.71
N ALA A 46 -18.80 -15.52 -15.70
CA ALA A 46 -19.02 -14.15 -15.25
C ALA A 46 -18.66 -13.97 -13.76
N TRP A 47 -19.10 -14.88 -12.89
CA TRP A 47 -18.78 -14.82 -11.46
C TRP A 47 -17.30 -15.04 -11.19
N SER A 48 -16.64 -15.94 -11.91
CA SER A 48 -15.19 -16.17 -11.81
C SER A 48 -14.40 -14.92 -12.19
N LEU A 49 -14.78 -14.24 -13.28
CA LEU A 49 -14.19 -12.96 -13.70
C LEU A 49 -14.38 -11.87 -12.64
N ILE A 50 -15.59 -11.71 -12.11
CA ILE A 50 -15.90 -10.72 -11.06
C ILE A 50 -15.07 -11.01 -9.80
N THR A 51 -14.97 -12.27 -9.39
CA THR A 51 -14.23 -12.69 -8.19
C THR A 51 -12.73 -12.45 -8.36
N ILE A 52 -12.16 -12.71 -9.54
CA ILE A 52 -10.75 -12.41 -9.84
C ILE A 52 -10.48 -10.90 -9.76
N ILE A 53 -11.38 -10.08 -10.30
CA ILE A 53 -11.26 -8.61 -10.26
C ILE A 53 -11.39 -8.10 -8.82
N ALA A 54 -12.35 -8.62 -8.05
CA ALA A 54 -12.57 -8.27 -6.66
C ALA A 54 -11.37 -8.67 -5.78
N ILE A 55 -10.85 -9.89 -5.92
CA ILE A 55 -9.66 -10.36 -5.20
C ILE A 55 -8.44 -9.50 -5.57
N ARG A 56 -8.23 -9.16 -6.84
CA ARG A 56 -7.14 -8.25 -7.25
C ARG A 56 -7.24 -6.89 -6.57
N LYS A 57 -8.45 -6.31 -6.46
CA LYS A 57 -8.66 -5.04 -5.74
C LYS A 57 -8.39 -5.16 -4.24
N ILE A 58 -8.69 -6.31 -3.63
CA ILE A 58 -8.46 -6.54 -2.19
C ILE A 58 -6.96 -6.79 -1.91
N GLN A 59 -6.27 -7.53 -2.79
CA GLN A 59 -4.86 -7.88 -2.60
C GLN A 59 -3.90 -6.72 -2.92
N ASP A 60 -4.23 -5.86 -3.88
CA ASP A 60 -3.41 -4.71 -4.25
C ASP A 60 -4.32 -3.47 -4.46
N PRO A 61 -4.86 -2.88 -3.38
CA PRO A 61 -5.77 -1.73 -3.48
C PRO A 61 -5.11 -0.50 -4.08
N LYS A 62 -3.77 -0.43 -4.05
CA LYS A 62 -2.97 0.65 -4.63
C LYS A 62 -2.62 0.40 -6.12
N ALA A 63 -2.80 -0.81 -6.65
CA ALA A 63 -2.50 -1.17 -8.05
C ALA A 63 -3.09 -0.21 -9.10
N GLY A 64 -4.32 0.27 -8.85
CA GLY A 64 -5.04 1.14 -9.78
C GLY A 64 -4.54 2.58 -9.80
N LYS A 65 -3.74 2.98 -8.80
CA LYS A 65 -3.18 4.34 -8.66
C LYS A 65 -1.70 4.40 -9.03
N LEU A 66 -1.09 3.26 -9.32
CA LEU A 66 0.33 3.20 -9.62
C LEU A 66 0.62 3.63 -11.07
N PRO A 67 1.74 4.36 -11.30
CA PRO A 67 2.20 4.63 -12.65
C PRO A 67 2.45 3.33 -13.41
N HIS A 68 2.33 3.38 -14.74
CA HIS A 68 2.79 2.29 -15.60
C HIS A 68 4.25 1.93 -15.29
N ALA A 69 4.63 0.68 -15.51
CA ALA A 69 5.97 0.16 -15.18
C ALA A 69 7.11 1.01 -15.75
N GLN A 70 6.90 1.65 -16.91
CA GLN A 70 7.85 2.56 -17.55
C GLN A 70 8.04 3.88 -16.78
N ALA A 71 7.01 4.36 -16.08
CA ALA A 71 7.03 5.60 -15.30
C ALA A 71 7.37 5.38 -13.81
N MET A 72 7.57 4.13 -13.35
CA MET A 72 7.84 3.83 -11.94
C MET A 72 9.20 4.36 -11.45
N VAL A 73 10.23 4.40 -12.32
CA VAL A 73 11.54 4.98 -11.96
C VAL A 73 11.39 6.47 -11.69
N LEU A 74 10.86 7.22 -12.66
CA LEU A 74 10.62 8.66 -12.53
C LEU A 74 9.72 9.00 -11.34
N ALA A 75 8.68 8.19 -11.09
CA ALA A 75 7.81 8.37 -9.92
C ALA A 75 8.55 8.12 -8.60
N ALA A 76 9.40 7.09 -8.53
CA ALA A 76 10.20 6.80 -7.35
C ALA A 76 11.26 7.89 -7.09
N GLU A 77 11.95 8.35 -8.14
CA GLU A 77 12.89 9.46 -8.09
C GLU A 77 12.23 10.74 -7.61
N LYS A 78 11.06 11.09 -8.16
CA LYS A 78 10.30 12.27 -7.73
C LYS A 78 9.94 12.18 -6.26
N VAL A 79 9.39 11.05 -5.81
CA VAL A 79 8.99 10.86 -4.40
C VAL A 79 10.20 10.97 -3.46
N LEU A 80 11.36 10.41 -3.84
CA LEU A 80 12.57 10.46 -3.04
C LEU A 80 13.18 11.87 -3.01
N SER A 81 13.28 12.52 -4.18
CA SER A 81 13.77 13.88 -4.32
C SER A 81 12.89 14.88 -3.58
N ASP A 82 11.58 14.71 -3.63
CA ASP A 82 10.61 15.53 -2.89
C ASP A 82 10.81 15.40 -1.38
N TYR A 83 11.04 14.18 -0.88
CA TYR A 83 11.37 13.95 0.52
C TYR A 83 12.70 14.63 0.90
N GLU A 84 13.74 14.44 0.10
CA GLU A 84 15.08 14.93 0.42
C GLU A 84 15.20 16.45 0.38
N SER A 85 14.66 17.07 -0.68
CA SER A 85 14.78 18.52 -0.92
C SER A 85 13.89 19.36 -0.02
N ARG A 86 12.74 18.82 0.42
CA ARG A 86 11.72 19.61 1.13
C ARG A 86 11.46 19.17 2.55
N ARG A 87 11.54 17.88 2.86
CA ARG A 87 11.03 17.34 4.14
C ARG A 87 12.13 16.91 5.08
N ARG A 88 13.22 16.34 4.56
CA ARG A 88 14.29 15.75 5.37
C ARG A 88 14.80 16.71 6.44
N ASP A 89 15.21 17.91 6.04
CA ASP A 89 15.84 18.86 6.95
C ASP A 89 14.84 19.36 8.01
N ILE A 90 13.60 19.66 7.61
CA ILE A 90 12.51 20.06 8.54
C ILE A 90 12.26 18.98 9.59
N ILE A 91 12.15 17.72 9.15
CA ILE A 91 11.90 16.59 10.04
C ILE A 91 13.09 16.39 10.98
N LEU A 92 14.33 16.55 10.48
CA LEU A 92 15.54 16.43 11.29
C LEU A 92 15.63 17.53 12.34
N ASP A 93 15.40 18.79 11.96
CA ASP A 93 15.49 19.94 12.88
C ASP A 93 14.46 19.80 14.02
N ARG A 94 13.21 19.46 13.68
CA ARG A 94 12.15 19.17 14.67
C ARG A 94 12.49 17.97 15.54
N TYR A 95 13.09 16.95 14.95
CA TYR A 95 13.50 15.73 15.67
C TYR A 95 14.63 16.01 16.65
N ASP A 96 15.62 16.82 16.25
CA ASP A 96 16.75 17.22 17.08
C ASP A 96 16.30 18.10 18.24
N GLU A 97 15.38 19.04 18.01
CA GLU A 97 14.76 19.84 19.08
C GLU A 97 13.97 18.95 20.07
N ALA A 98 13.17 18.00 19.55
CA ALA A 98 12.46 17.06 20.40
C ALA A 98 13.43 16.20 21.22
N GLY A 99 14.58 15.83 20.64
CA GLY A 99 15.67 15.16 21.33
C GLY A 99 16.25 15.97 22.48
N ALA A 100 16.46 17.28 22.29
CA ALA A 100 16.94 18.17 23.36
C ALA A 100 15.95 18.22 24.53
N LEU A 101 14.65 18.10 24.23
CA LEU A 101 13.55 18.07 25.20
C LEU A 101 13.28 16.67 25.80
N GLY A 102 14.13 15.69 25.50
CA GLY A 102 14.07 14.34 26.08
C GLY A 102 13.21 13.32 25.32
N PHE A 103 12.85 13.58 24.06
CA PHE A 103 12.17 12.60 23.21
C PHE A 103 13.02 11.32 23.08
N LEU A 104 12.39 10.16 23.28
CA LEU A 104 13.07 8.85 23.34
C LEU A 104 14.24 8.81 24.36
N GLY A 105 14.16 9.66 25.39
CA GLY A 105 15.14 9.79 26.46
C GLY A 105 16.35 10.67 26.11
N GLY A 106 16.33 11.40 24.99
CA GLY A 106 17.32 12.43 24.66
C GLY A 106 18.37 12.01 23.63
N HIS A 107 19.22 12.96 23.23
CA HIS A 107 20.22 12.78 22.15
C HIS A 107 21.15 11.59 22.34
N GLU A 108 21.50 11.27 23.59
CA GLU A 108 22.45 10.19 23.92
C GLU A 108 21.81 8.80 23.92
N ARG A 109 20.50 8.69 23.68
CA ARG A 109 19.82 7.40 23.69
C ARG A 109 19.92 6.73 22.34
N LYS A 110 20.29 5.45 22.36
CA LYS A 110 20.40 4.59 21.18
C LYS A 110 19.15 4.62 20.29
N GLU A 111 17.96 4.65 20.87
CA GLU A 111 16.70 4.72 20.12
C GLU A 111 16.56 6.03 19.34
N PHE A 112 17.00 7.14 19.94
CA PHE A 112 17.01 8.44 19.30
C PHE A 112 17.94 8.44 18.09
N GLU A 113 19.18 7.97 18.27
CA GLU A 113 20.19 7.90 17.21
C GLU A 113 19.78 6.98 16.06
N ILE A 114 19.20 5.80 16.34
CA ILE A 114 18.76 4.86 15.30
C ILE A 114 17.72 5.50 14.38
N ASN A 115 16.76 6.21 14.97
CA ASN A 115 15.70 6.88 14.23
C ASN A 115 16.25 8.07 13.44
N ARG A 116 17.12 8.89 14.04
CA ARG A 116 17.82 9.99 13.35
C ARG A 116 18.61 9.50 12.14
N PHE A 117 19.37 8.41 12.32
CA PHE A 117 20.11 7.77 11.25
C PHE A 117 19.21 7.20 10.15
N THR A 118 18.03 6.71 10.50
CA THR A 118 17.03 6.23 9.54
C THR A 118 16.50 7.37 8.67
N ILE A 119 16.27 8.55 9.24
CA ILE A 119 15.86 9.76 8.52
C ILE A 119 16.96 10.19 7.54
N LEU A 120 18.22 10.21 7.99
CA LEU A 120 19.39 10.58 7.17
C LEU A 120 19.67 9.61 6.02
N LYS A 121 19.64 8.30 6.28
CA LYS A 121 19.99 7.27 5.28
C LYS A 121 18.86 6.89 4.34
N LEU A 122 17.72 7.58 4.40
CA LEU A 122 16.56 7.25 3.57
C LEU A 122 16.88 7.48 2.08
N ASN A 123 17.62 8.53 1.73
CA ASN A 123 18.00 8.78 0.33
C ASN A 123 18.89 7.66 -0.23
N LEU A 124 20.02 7.36 0.42
CA LEU A 124 20.94 6.28 0.00
C LEU A 124 20.21 4.95 -0.21
N ARG A 125 19.34 4.55 0.73
CA ARG A 125 18.53 3.32 0.60
C ARG A 125 17.46 3.40 -0.49
N GLY A 126 16.97 4.60 -0.77
CA GLY A 126 16.02 4.88 -1.84
C GLY A 126 16.68 4.78 -3.22
N GLU A 127 17.84 5.39 -3.39
CA GLU A 127 18.64 5.34 -4.62
C GLU A 127 19.05 3.90 -4.98
N GLU A 128 19.48 3.11 -3.99
CA GLU A 128 19.78 1.68 -4.20
C GLU A 128 18.56 0.93 -4.77
N LYS A 129 17.37 1.20 -4.24
CA LYS A 129 16.12 0.60 -4.72
C LYS A 129 15.70 1.13 -6.08
N ILE A 130 15.94 2.40 -6.40
CA ILE A 130 15.69 2.95 -7.73
C ILE A 130 16.58 2.25 -8.76
N ARG A 131 17.87 2.05 -8.46
CA ARG A 131 18.77 1.25 -9.31
C ARG A 131 18.31 -0.19 -9.47
N GLU A 132 17.67 -0.78 -8.46
CA GLU A 132 17.00 -2.09 -8.62
C GLU A 132 15.82 -2.01 -9.60
N ILE A 133 14.96 -0.99 -9.50
CA ILE A 133 13.84 -0.77 -10.42
C ILE A 133 14.36 -0.67 -11.87
N GLU A 134 15.42 0.11 -12.11
CA GLU A 134 16.05 0.25 -13.43
C GLU A 134 16.50 -1.10 -14.00
N LYS A 135 17.18 -1.94 -13.19
CA LYS A 135 17.58 -3.29 -13.60
C LYS A 135 16.39 -4.15 -13.99
N PHE A 136 15.30 -4.08 -13.22
CA PHE A 136 14.10 -4.89 -13.46
C PHE A 136 13.17 -4.36 -14.54
N GLN A 137 13.28 -3.09 -14.99
CA GLN A 137 12.48 -2.56 -16.10
C GLN A 137 12.70 -3.38 -17.38
N SER A 138 13.92 -3.86 -17.62
CA SER A 138 14.26 -4.74 -18.75
C SER A 138 13.50 -6.08 -18.73
N THR A 139 13.11 -6.57 -17.54
CA THR A 139 12.53 -7.90 -17.33
C THR A 139 10.99 -7.95 -17.37
N ARG A 140 10.30 -6.83 -17.66
CA ARG A 140 8.82 -6.71 -17.76
C ARG A 140 8.01 -7.22 -16.54
N SER A 141 8.64 -7.50 -15.40
CA SER A 141 7.94 -7.99 -14.21
C SER A 141 7.28 -6.84 -13.44
N ALA A 142 6.09 -6.46 -13.89
CA ALA A 142 5.33 -5.36 -13.28
C ALA A 142 5.11 -5.54 -11.77
N SER A 143 4.90 -6.77 -11.28
CA SER A 143 4.70 -7.06 -9.86
C SER A 143 5.96 -6.80 -9.01
N LYS A 144 7.16 -7.14 -9.51
CA LYS A 144 8.42 -6.87 -8.81
C LYS A 144 8.70 -5.38 -8.70
N LEU A 145 8.47 -4.62 -9.78
CA LEU A 145 8.65 -3.16 -9.78
C LEU A 145 7.73 -2.48 -8.76
N ARG A 146 6.46 -2.91 -8.67
CA ARG A 146 5.52 -2.41 -7.66
C ARG A 146 5.98 -2.67 -6.24
N ASN A 147 6.45 -3.87 -5.95
CA ASN A 147 6.94 -4.22 -4.62
C ASN A 147 8.13 -3.35 -4.20
N ILE A 148 9.06 -3.05 -5.12
CA ILE A 148 10.20 -2.17 -4.82
C ILE A 148 9.72 -0.73 -4.60
N TYR A 149 8.81 -0.23 -5.45
CA TYR A 149 8.20 1.09 -5.29
C TYR A 149 7.50 1.25 -3.93
N TYR A 150 6.63 0.31 -3.55
CA TYR A 150 5.95 0.34 -2.25
C TYR A 150 6.91 0.27 -1.07
N ARG A 151 8.07 -0.37 -1.23
CA ARG A 151 9.09 -0.36 -0.18
C ARG A 151 9.73 1.02 -0.01
N ILE A 152 9.85 1.82 -1.07
CA ILE A 152 10.33 3.21 -1.00
C ILE A 152 9.27 4.07 -0.31
N GLU A 153 8.03 4.04 -0.83
CA GLU A 153 6.88 4.76 -0.25
C GLU A 153 6.69 4.43 1.24
N SER A 154 6.71 3.15 1.61
CA SER A 154 6.56 2.73 3.01
C SER A 154 7.71 3.19 3.91
N SER A 155 8.92 3.39 3.38
CA SER A 155 10.04 3.89 4.17
C SER A 155 9.84 5.37 4.50
N ILE A 156 9.32 6.14 3.54
CA ILE A 156 8.95 7.56 3.71
C ILE A 156 7.76 7.66 4.67
N ASP A 157 6.71 6.87 4.48
CA ASP A 157 5.53 6.85 5.37
C ASP A 157 5.90 6.61 6.83
N ARG A 158 6.90 5.76 7.11
CA ARG A 158 7.39 5.52 8.48
C ARG A 158 8.04 6.76 9.07
N VAL A 159 8.82 7.49 8.28
CA VAL A 159 9.42 8.75 8.72
C VAL A 159 8.35 9.82 8.94
N GLU A 160 7.33 9.88 8.08
CA GLU A 160 6.18 10.80 8.26
C GLU A 160 5.35 10.48 9.51
N ILE A 161 5.19 9.20 9.85
CA ILE A 161 4.58 8.79 11.12
C ILE A 161 5.44 9.24 12.30
N LEU A 162 6.77 9.14 12.19
CA LEU A 162 7.70 9.60 13.20
C LEU A 162 7.62 11.13 13.37
N ALA A 163 7.63 11.89 12.27
CA ALA A 163 7.46 13.35 12.27
C ALA A 163 6.17 13.77 13.00
N ARG A 164 5.04 13.10 12.72
CA ARG A 164 3.78 13.35 13.45
C ARG A 164 3.82 13.00 14.94
N LYS A 165 4.70 12.08 15.37
CA LYS A 165 4.92 11.80 16.81
C LYS A 165 5.77 12.89 17.44
N VAL A 166 6.80 13.34 16.74
CA VAL A 166 7.68 14.45 17.14
C VAL A 166 6.86 15.72 17.31
N ASP A 167 6.05 16.10 16.33
CA ASP A 167 5.20 17.30 16.40
C ASP A 167 4.27 17.27 17.62
N ARG A 168 3.66 16.10 17.90
CA ARG A 168 2.82 15.92 19.09
C ARG A 168 3.61 16.06 20.38
N PHE A 169 4.84 15.54 20.41
CA PHE A 169 5.72 15.66 21.56
C PHE A 169 6.15 17.11 21.79
N LEU A 170 6.59 17.83 20.76
CA LEU A 170 6.95 19.25 20.84
C LEU A 170 5.79 20.08 21.39
N ARG A 171 4.58 19.90 20.83
CA ARG A 171 3.37 20.57 21.33
C ARG A 171 3.06 20.23 22.78
N SER A 172 3.28 18.99 23.21
CA SER A 172 3.11 18.59 24.62
C SER A 172 4.11 19.26 25.57
N LYS A 173 5.24 19.74 25.04
CA LYS A 173 6.25 20.52 25.74
C LYS A 173 6.07 22.03 25.61
N GLY A 174 5.00 22.48 24.94
CA GLY A 174 4.72 23.90 24.73
C GLY A 174 5.53 24.55 23.61
N VAL A 175 6.17 23.74 22.75
CA VAL A 175 6.93 24.22 21.58
C VAL A 175 6.09 24.00 20.33
N ASP A 176 5.90 25.03 19.51
CA ASP A 176 5.22 24.89 18.22
C ASP A 176 6.21 24.33 17.16
N PRO A 177 5.93 23.17 16.54
CA PRO A 177 6.78 22.61 15.49
C PRO A 177 7.06 23.56 14.32
N GLU A 178 6.15 24.47 14.02
CA GLU A 178 6.32 25.46 12.93
C GLU A 178 7.31 26.58 13.31
N GLU A 179 7.47 26.87 14.59
CA GLU A 179 8.51 27.81 15.07
C GLU A 179 9.90 27.19 15.00
N VAL A 180 10.01 25.87 15.20
CA VAL A 180 11.29 25.14 15.11
C VAL A 180 11.77 25.06 13.68
N ALA A 181 10.91 24.57 12.78
CA ALA A 181 11.21 24.52 11.35
C ALA A 181 9.90 24.62 10.55
N PRO A 182 9.69 25.67 9.75
CA PRO A 182 8.43 25.88 9.05
C PRO A 182 8.26 24.88 7.90
N SER A 183 7.04 24.35 7.77
CA SER A 183 6.66 23.46 6.68
C SER A 183 6.77 24.15 5.32
N ARG A 184 7.39 23.49 4.33
CA ARG A 184 7.41 23.98 2.94
C ARG A 184 6.13 23.56 2.21
N PRO A 185 5.48 24.45 1.44
CA PRO A 185 4.31 24.08 0.64
C PRO A 185 4.69 23.01 -0.40
N LEU A 186 3.75 22.10 -0.65
CA LEU A 186 3.86 21.15 -1.76
C LEU A 186 3.63 21.90 -3.07
N PRO A 187 4.38 21.59 -4.15
CA PRO A 187 4.10 22.16 -5.46
C PRO A 187 2.74 21.64 -5.96
N ASP A 188 1.99 22.53 -6.61
CA ASP A 188 0.71 22.23 -7.27
C ASP A 188 0.83 21.13 -8.34
#